data_AF-A0A4R0ZK44-F1
#
_entry.id   AF-A0A4R0ZK44-F1
#
_cell.length_a   1.000
_cell.length_b   1.000
_cell.length_c   1.000
_cell.angle_alpha   90.00
_cell.angle_beta   90.00
_cell.angle_gamma   90.00
#
_symmetry.space_group_name_H-M   'P 1'
#
loop_
_entity.id
_entity.type
_entity.pdbx_description
1 polymer ?
#
loop_
_entity_poly.entity_id
_entity_poly.type
_entity_poly.pdbx_seq_one_letter_code
_entity_poly.pdbx_strand_id
1 'polypeptide(L)'
;MSIPMELVSGVIGALIGGGFTVAGSWVSIHKQFKEQRKLSFEQEQKQQLTAIFSVHEEVMHNLKVLQRIDSIIESHNEKFLDFSEANAQISFMINRWEKHFDTLRMMDSLKDFRTLNNFYTLLSVTISINYITHEATLTLLEEGNKSDIVLKAYQNFVSKKNQYWKDV
;
A
#
# COMPACT_ATOMS: atom_id res chain seq x y z
N MET A 1 -26.10 30.59 -62.67
CA MET A 1 -24.76 30.81 -62.09
C MET A 1 -24.28 29.47 -61.55
N SER A 2 -23.43 28.79 -62.30
CA SER A 2 -22.99 27.41 -62.01
C SER A 2 -21.85 27.46 -60.99
N ILE A 3 -21.96 26.75 -59.88
CA ILE A 3 -20.85 26.61 -58.92
C ILE A 3 -19.73 25.85 -59.65
N PRO A 4 -18.48 26.37 -59.69
CA PRO A 4 -17.40 25.68 -60.37
C PRO A 4 -17.14 24.33 -59.71
N MET A 5 -17.08 23.28 -60.54
CA MET A 5 -16.95 21.88 -60.12
C MET A 5 -15.73 21.64 -59.23
N GLU A 6 -14.68 22.47 -59.39
CA GLU A 6 -13.46 22.48 -58.57
C GLU A 6 -13.69 22.93 -57.12
N LEU A 7 -14.64 23.85 -56.87
CA LEU A 7 -14.99 24.26 -55.50
C LEU A 7 -15.76 23.15 -54.77
N VAL A 8 -16.63 22.43 -55.48
CA VAL A 8 -17.41 21.33 -54.92
C VAL A 8 -16.50 20.14 -54.61
N SER A 9 -15.54 19.82 -55.47
CA SER A 9 -14.57 18.75 -55.21
C SER A 9 -13.62 19.08 -54.06
N GLY A 10 -13.19 20.36 -53.93
CA GLY A 10 -12.36 20.82 -52.81
C GLY A 10 -13.06 20.73 -51.45
N VAL A 11 -14.35 21.08 -51.38
CA VAL A 11 -15.17 20.97 -50.15
C VAL A 11 -15.42 19.50 -49.78
N ILE A 12 -15.71 18.65 -50.76
CA ILE A 12 -15.88 17.20 -50.53
C ILE A 12 -14.57 16.57 -50.05
N GLY A 13 -13.43 16.92 -50.67
CA GLY A 13 -12.10 16.46 -50.25
C GLY A 13 -11.74 16.91 -48.84
N ALA A 14 -12.09 18.14 -48.45
CA ALA A 14 -11.87 18.65 -47.10
C ALA A 14 -12.76 17.97 -46.05
N LEU A 15 -14.03 17.69 -46.36
CA LEU A 15 -14.95 16.98 -45.47
C LEU A 15 -14.55 15.52 -45.28
N ILE A 16 -14.15 14.84 -46.36
CA ILE A 16 -13.69 13.45 -46.31
C ILE A 16 -12.34 13.37 -45.60
N GLY A 17 -11.38 14.22 -45.98
CA GLY A 17 -10.06 14.28 -45.33
C GLY A 17 -10.14 14.62 -43.85
N GLY A 18 -10.93 15.64 -43.48
CA GLY A 18 -11.19 16.00 -42.09
C GLY A 18 -11.89 14.88 -41.31
N GLY A 19 -12.85 14.18 -41.92
CA GLY A 19 -13.52 13.02 -41.32
C GLY A 19 -12.57 11.86 -41.05
N PHE A 20 -11.69 11.53 -42.00
CA PHE A 20 -10.66 10.48 -41.81
C PHE A 20 -9.62 10.88 -40.77
N THR A 21 -9.18 12.13 -40.74
CA THR A 21 -8.26 12.63 -39.71
C THR A 21 -8.89 12.55 -38.33
N VAL A 22 -10.13 13.00 -38.16
CA VAL A 22 -10.85 12.92 -36.87
C VAL A 22 -11.07 11.47 -36.43
N ALA A 23 -11.46 10.59 -37.35
CA ALA A 23 -11.62 9.16 -37.05
C ALA A 23 -10.29 8.50 -36.64
N GLY A 24 -9.20 8.77 -37.36
CA GLY A 24 -7.86 8.29 -37.03
C GLY A 24 -7.36 8.82 -35.69
N SER A 25 -7.56 10.11 -35.42
CA SER A 25 -7.26 10.73 -34.13
C SER A 25 -8.08 10.11 -32.99
N TRP A 26 -9.37 9.87 -33.19
CA TRP A 26 -10.24 9.26 -32.17
C TRP A 26 -9.78 7.85 -31.79
N VAL A 27 -9.45 7.01 -32.78
CA VAL A 27 -8.92 5.65 -32.54
C VAL A 27 -7.57 5.70 -31.81
N SER A 28 -6.67 6.59 -32.23
CA SER A 28 -5.35 6.76 -31.60
C SER A 28 -5.46 7.23 -30.14
N ILE A 29 -6.29 8.24 -29.89
CA ILE A 29 -6.57 8.76 -28.55
C ILE A 29 -7.20 7.68 -27.66
N HIS A 30 -8.15 6.92 -28.19
CA HIS A 30 -8.78 5.83 -27.45
C HIS A 30 -7.78 4.73 -27.07
N LYS A 31 -6.85 4.39 -27.99
CA LYS A 31 -5.77 3.44 -27.72
C LYS A 31 -4.82 3.96 -26.64
N GLN A 32 -4.41 5.23 -26.73
CA GLN A 32 -3.54 5.87 -25.74
C GLN A 32 -4.19 5.93 -24.35
N PHE A 33 -5.48 6.27 -24.25
CA PHE A 33 -6.20 6.25 -22.97
C PHE A 33 -6.29 4.84 -22.40
N LYS A 34 -6.48 3.81 -23.24
CA LYS A 34 -6.50 2.40 -22.79
C LYS A 34 -5.13 1.97 -22.26
N GLU A 35 -4.05 2.32 -22.95
CA GLU A 35 -2.68 2.03 -22.51
C GLU A 35 -2.32 2.78 -21.22
N GLN A 36 -2.69 4.06 -21.12
CA GLN A 36 -2.49 4.86 -19.90
C GLN A 36 -3.25 4.28 -18.71
N ARG A 37 -4.50 3.86 -18.89
CA ARG A 37 -5.29 3.19 -17.83
C ARG A 37 -4.65 1.89 -17.37
N LYS A 38 -4.08 1.10 -18.30
CA LYS A 38 -3.36 -0.14 -17.96
C LYS A 38 -2.11 0.17 -17.14
N LEU A 39 -1.31 1.13 -17.59
CA LEU A 39 -0.08 1.55 -16.90
C LEU A 39 -0.37 2.11 -15.50
N SER A 40 -1.39 2.96 -15.36
CA SER A 40 -1.77 3.51 -14.05
C SER A 40 -2.18 2.41 -13.09
N PHE A 41 -2.93 1.42 -13.56
CA PHE A 41 -3.35 0.27 -12.76
C PHE A 41 -2.17 -0.61 -12.32
N GLU A 42 -1.22 -0.89 -13.21
CA GLU A 42 -0.01 -1.66 -12.86
C GLU A 42 0.87 -0.90 -11.85
N GLN A 43 1.02 0.42 -12.03
CA GLN A 43 1.75 1.26 -11.10
C GLN A 43 1.10 1.30 -9.72
N GLU A 44 -0.22 1.45 -9.65
CA GLU A 44 -0.98 1.42 -8.42
C GLU A 44 -0.77 0.10 -7.68
N GLN A 45 -0.92 -1.04 -8.36
CA GLN A 45 -0.66 -2.35 -7.75
C GLN A 45 0.77 -2.50 -7.24
N LYS A 46 1.76 -2.02 -8.00
CA LYS A 46 3.16 -2.04 -7.58
C LYS A 46 3.37 -1.22 -6.31
N GLN A 47 2.78 -0.03 -6.23
CA GLN A 47 2.85 0.81 -5.04
C GLN A 47 2.19 0.14 -3.83
N GLN A 48 1.01 -0.47 -4.02
CA GLN A 48 0.32 -1.20 -2.96
C GLN A 48 1.17 -2.38 -2.43
N LEU A 49 1.80 -3.14 -3.34
CA LEU A 49 2.70 -4.23 -2.97
C LEU A 49 3.92 -3.71 -2.18
N THR A 50 4.57 -2.65 -2.67
CA THR A 50 5.71 -2.05 -1.98
C THR A 50 5.32 -1.60 -0.58
N ALA A 51 4.18 -0.94 -0.41
CA ALA A 51 3.67 -0.52 0.89
C ALA A 51 3.50 -1.72 1.84
N ILE A 52 2.89 -2.80 1.37
CA ILE A 52 2.62 -3.99 2.19
C ILE A 52 3.88 -4.75 2.57
N PHE A 53 4.82 -4.96 1.65
CA PHE A 53 6.09 -5.60 1.99
C PHE A 53 6.90 -4.76 2.98
N SER A 54 6.96 -3.44 2.74
CA SER A 54 7.67 -2.49 3.59
C SER A 54 7.16 -2.51 5.03
N VAL A 55 5.83 -2.46 5.21
CA VAL A 55 5.18 -2.50 6.52
C VAL A 55 5.23 -3.89 7.16
N HIS A 56 5.12 -4.97 6.39
CA HIS A 56 5.25 -6.33 6.91
C HIS A 56 6.64 -6.58 7.53
N GLU A 57 7.72 -6.14 6.87
CA GLU A 57 9.06 -6.23 7.44
C GLU A 57 9.18 -5.44 8.76
N GLU A 58 8.51 -4.28 8.86
CA GLU A 58 8.48 -3.48 10.08
C GLU A 58 7.73 -4.17 11.22
N VAL A 59 6.55 -4.76 10.93
CA VAL A 59 5.80 -5.58 11.89
C VAL A 59 6.67 -6.73 12.41
N MET A 60 7.36 -7.43 11.51
CA MET A 60 8.25 -8.54 11.89
C MET A 60 9.44 -8.09 12.74
N HIS A 61 9.98 -6.90 12.50
CA HIS A 61 11.02 -6.31 13.36
C HIS A 61 10.46 -6.01 14.76
N ASN A 62 9.32 -5.33 14.84
CA ASN A 62 8.70 -4.95 16.11
C ASN A 62 8.30 -6.18 16.94
N LEU A 63 7.78 -7.24 16.31
CA LEU A 63 7.49 -8.51 16.98
C LEU A 63 8.74 -9.12 17.62
N LYS A 64 9.89 -9.10 16.94
CA LYS A 64 11.15 -9.60 17.53
C LYS A 64 11.60 -8.76 18.72
N VAL A 65 11.39 -7.44 18.68
CA VAL A 65 11.70 -6.55 19.81
C VAL A 65 10.77 -6.87 20.98
N LEU A 66 9.47 -7.02 20.75
CA LEU A 66 8.49 -7.38 21.77
C LEU A 66 8.79 -8.74 22.42
N GLN A 67 9.14 -9.76 21.63
CA GLN A 67 9.53 -11.07 22.15
C GLN A 67 10.75 -11.00 23.08
N ARG A 68 11.72 -10.13 22.77
CA ARG A 68 12.89 -9.91 23.63
C ARG A 68 12.50 -9.20 24.92
N ILE A 69 11.65 -8.18 24.84
CA ILE A 69 11.12 -7.47 26.01
C ILE A 69 10.39 -8.44 26.93
N ASP A 70 9.51 -9.27 26.37
CA ASP A 70 8.76 -10.30 27.08
C ASP A 70 9.69 -11.26 27.82
N SER A 71 10.70 -11.79 27.12
CA SER A 71 11.71 -12.68 27.71
C SER A 71 12.51 -12.01 28.85
N ILE A 72 12.81 -10.70 28.74
CA ILE A 72 13.52 -9.96 29.79
C ILE A 72 12.62 -9.83 31.03
N ILE A 73 11.36 -9.40 30.84
CA ILE A 73 10.37 -9.24 31.91
C ILE A 73 10.19 -10.57 32.66
N GLU A 74 10.00 -11.67 31.93
CA GLU A 74 9.82 -12.99 32.53
C GLU A 74 11.08 -13.48 33.26
N SER A 75 12.25 -13.36 32.63
CA SER A 75 13.51 -13.87 33.22
C SER A 75 13.94 -13.11 34.48
N HIS A 76 13.58 -11.83 34.60
CA HIS A 76 13.89 -10.99 35.76
C HIS A 76 12.72 -10.91 36.75
N ASN A 77 11.59 -11.58 36.46
CA ASN A 77 10.34 -11.51 37.23
C ASN A 77 9.88 -10.06 37.50
N GLU A 78 10.07 -9.20 36.50
CA GLU A 78 9.66 -7.80 36.57
C GLU A 78 8.21 -7.63 36.12
N LYS A 79 7.57 -6.52 36.53
CA LYS A 79 6.21 -6.20 36.09
C LYS A 79 6.19 -5.29 34.86
N PHE A 80 7.26 -4.55 34.65
CA PHE A 80 7.43 -3.56 33.59
C PHE A 80 8.91 -3.35 33.32
N LEU A 81 9.24 -2.85 32.13
CA LEU A 81 10.54 -2.26 31.82
C LEU A 81 10.37 -0.76 31.64
N ASP A 82 11.22 0.01 32.31
CA ASP A 82 11.33 1.45 32.14
C ASP A 82 12.64 1.76 31.41
N PHE A 83 12.54 2.38 30.24
CA PHE A 83 13.69 2.74 29.42
C PHE A 83 14.13 4.20 29.66
N SER A 84 13.34 4.99 30.40
CA SER A 84 13.63 6.39 30.67
C SER A 84 14.88 6.59 31.54
N GLU A 85 15.11 5.70 32.51
CA GLU A 85 16.24 5.81 33.45
C GLU A 85 17.58 5.44 32.80
N ALA A 86 17.57 4.56 31.81
CA ALA A 86 18.79 4.00 31.20
C ALA A 86 19.36 4.85 30.06
N ASN A 87 18.77 6.02 29.74
CA ASN A 87 18.97 6.72 28.46
C ASN A 87 18.82 5.77 27.25
N ALA A 88 18.01 4.72 27.41
CA ALA A 88 17.72 3.75 26.38
C ALA A 88 16.42 4.16 25.68
N GLN A 89 16.34 3.92 24.38
CA GLN A 89 15.10 4.02 23.63
C GLN A 89 14.70 2.63 23.15
N ILE A 90 13.41 2.35 23.21
CA ILE A 90 12.86 1.15 22.61
C ILE A 90 13.05 1.25 21.09
N SER A 91 13.68 0.24 20.49
CA SER A 91 14.03 0.20 19.06
C SER A 91 12.84 -0.17 18.16
N PHE A 92 11.64 0.27 18.51
CA PHE A 92 10.47 0.08 17.66
C PHE A 92 10.56 0.97 16.42
N MET A 93 10.08 0.45 15.31
CA MET A 93 10.01 1.13 14.02
C MET A 93 8.55 1.45 13.69
N ILE A 94 8.27 2.68 13.29
CA ILE A 94 6.93 3.14 12.86
C ILE A 94 6.98 3.94 11.54
N ASN A 95 8.18 4.18 11.02
CA ASN A 95 8.41 5.12 9.92
C ASN A 95 7.88 4.60 8.58
N ARG A 96 7.90 3.28 8.35
CA ARG A 96 7.35 2.69 7.13
C ARG A 96 5.82 2.67 7.16
N TRP A 97 5.23 2.41 8.33
CA TRP A 97 3.80 2.60 8.54
C TRP A 97 3.35 4.02 8.22
N GLU A 98 3.96 5.02 8.84
CA GLU A 98 3.62 6.43 8.61
C GLU A 98 3.73 6.81 7.13
N LYS A 99 4.83 6.38 6.48
CA LYS A 99 5.07 6.65 5.06
C LYS A 99 4.01 6.03 4.14
N HIS A 100 3.46 4.87 4.51
CA HIS A 100 2.56 4.09 3.65
C HIS A 100 1.11 4.06 4.15
N PHE A 101 0.78 4.81 5.20
CA PHE A 101 -0.53 4.83 5.85
C PHE A 101 -1.66 5.07 4.85
N ASP A 102 -1.58 6.16 4.08
CA ASP A 102 -2.63 6.52 3.12
C ASP A 102 -2.80 5.47 2.04
N THR A 103 -1.69 4.94 1.51
CA THR A 103 -1.71 3.87 0.51
C THR A 103 -2.41 2.63 1.05
N LEU A 104 -2.14 2.22 2.29
CA LEU A 104 -2.75 1.06 2.94
C LEU A 104 -4.22 1.29 3.30
N ARG A 105 -4.55 2.49 3.79
CA ARG A 105 -5.92 2.88 4.16
C ARG A 105 -6.86 2.85 2.96
N MET A 106 -6.37 3.21 1.77
CA MET A 106 -7.15 3.23 0.54
C MET A 106 -7.33 1.83 -0.09
N MET A 107 -6.72 0.78 0.46
CA MET A 107 -6.87 -0.57 -0.06
C MET A 107 -8.17 -1.20 0.44
N ASP A 108 -9.22 -1.21 -0.39
CA ASP A 108 -10.49 -1.88 -0.08
C ASP A 108 -10.32 -3.39 0.25
N SER A 109 -9.27 -4.01 -0.30
CA SER A 109 -8.92 -5.42 -0.07
C SER A 109 -8.31 -5.70 1.30
N LEU A 110 -7.85 -4.67 2.02
CA LEU A 110 -7.28 -4.80 3.35
C LEU A 110 -8.38 -4.75 4.42
N LYS A 111 -9.21 -5.80 4.47
CA LYS A 111 -10.41 -5.88 5.33
C LYS A 111 -10.16 -5.55 6.80
N ASP A 112 -8.97 -5.83 7.29
CA ASP A 112 -8.59 -5.64 8.71
C ASP A 112 -7.50 -4.56 8.88
N PHE A 113 -7.58 -3.47 8.12
CA PHE A 113 -6.73 -2.29 8.34
C PHE A 113 -6.77 -1.79 9.80
N ARG A 114 -7.92 -1.96 10.47
CA ARG A 114 -8.10 -1.60 11.88
C ARG A 114 -7.09 -2.31 12.79
N THR A 115 -6.83 -3.60 12.56
CA THR A 115 -5.88 -4.40 13.35
C THR A 115 -4.47 -3.82 13.23
N LEU A 116 -4.05 -3.53 12.00
CA LEU A 116 -2.75 -2.92 11.72
C LEU A 116 -2.65 -1.53 12.38
N ASN A 117 -3.69 -0.71 12.23
CA ASN A 117 -3.75 0.61 12.84
C ASN A 117 -3.70 0.56 14.38
N ASN A 118 -4.39 -0.39 15.01
CA ASN A 118 -4.36 -0.59 16.45
C ASN A 118 -2.97 -0.95 16.94
N PHE A 119 -2.31 -1.91 16.28
CA PHE A 119 -0.93 -2.29 16.60
C PHE A 119 0.02 -1.09 16.59
N TYR A 120 -0.02 -0.29 15.52
CA TYR A 120 0.84 0.90 15.43
C TYR A 120 0.46 2.01 16.41
N THR A 121 -0.83 2.19 16.71
CA THR A 121 -1.26 3.15 17.74
C THR A 121 -0.69 2.78 19.11
N LEU A 122 -0.78 1.51 19.50
CA LEU A 122 -0.22 1.03 20.76
C LEU A 122 1.31 1.15 20.82
N LEU A 123 2.01 0.86 19.71
CA LEU A 123 3.44 1.07 19.60
C LEU A 123 3.83 2.54 19.79
N SER A 124 3.13 3.47 19.11
CA SER A 124 3.42 4.90 19.23
C SER A 124 3.22 5.41 20.66
N VAL A 125 2.19 4.95 21.37
CA VAL A 125 2.00 5.26 22.79
C VAL A 125 3.16 4.73 23.62
N THR A 126 3.57 3.48 23.39
CA THR A 126 4.67 2.83 24.11
C THR A 126 6.01 3.55 23.91
N ILE A 127 6.30 3.98 22.67
CA ILE A 127 7.48 4.79 22.36
C ILE A 127 7.43 6.12 23.10
N SER A 128 6.25 6.76 23.14
CA SER A 128 6.08 8.10 23.73
C SER A 128 6.24 8.10 25.24
N ILE A 129 5.76 7.05 25.92
CA ILE A 129 5.85 6.92 27.38
C ILE A 129 7.18 6.29 27.83
N ASN A 130 7.92 5.67 26.92
CA ASN A 130 9.22 5.03 27.13
C ASN A 130 9.27 4.00 28.28
N TYR A 131 8.11 3.38 28.57
CA TYR A 131 7.97 2.25 29.49
C TYR A 131 6.98 1.24 28.91
N ILE A 132 7.09 -0.03 29.29
CA ILE A 132 6.17 -1.08 28.85
C ILE A 132 5.92 -2.10 29.97
N THR A 133 4.66 -2.40 30.24
CA THR A 133 4.25 -3.46 31.19
C THR A 133 4.20 -4.82 30.51
N HIS A 134 4.31 -5.92 31.27
CA HIS A 134 4.13 -7.27 30.72
C HIS A 134 2.81 -7.43 29.96
N GLU A 135 1.69 -6.98 30.54
CA GLU A 135 0.36 -7.05 29.92
C GLU A 135 0.30 -6.31 28.57
N ALA A 136 0.86 -5.10 28.53
CA ALA A 136 0.98 -4.34 27.29
C ALA A 136 1.86 -5.04 26.25
N THR A 137 2.96 -5.69 26.65
CA THR A 137 3.82 -6.50 25.77
C THR A 137 3.03 -7.65 25.14
N LEU A 138 2.26 -8.40 25.94
CA LEU A 138 1.44 -9.50 25.45
C LEU A 138 0.34 -9.01 24.49
N THR A 139 -0.30 -7.89 24.81
CA THR A 139 -1.31 -7.26 23.94
C THR A 139 -0.70 -6.84 22.60
N LEU A 140 0.47 -6.21 22.62
CA LEU A 140 1.20 -5.82 21.41
C LEU A 140 1.66 -7.02 20.59
N LEU A 141 2.08 -8.13 21.23
CA LEU A 141 2.40 -9.38 20.54
C LEU A 141 1.18 -9.96 19.85
N GLU A 142 0.02 -9.97 20.52
CA GLU A 142 -1.22 -10.46 19.94
C GLU A 142 -1.64 -9.64 18.72
N GLU A 143 -1.70 -8.31 18.85
CA GLU A 143 -2.09 -7.41 17.76
C GLU A 143 -1.05 -7.42 16.61
N GLY A 144 0.24 -7.55 16.92
CA GLY A 144 1.29 -7.71 15.94
C GLY A 144 1.18 -9.02 15.15
N ASN A 145 0.86 -10.13 15.82
CA ASN A 145 0.64 -11.42 15.17
C ASN A 145 -0.60 -11.40 14.27
N LYS A 146 -1.69 -10.76 14.70
CA LYS A 146 -2.87 -10.55 13.84
C LYS A 146 -2.52 -9.69 12.62
N SER A 147 -1.71 -8.64 12.82
CA SER A 147 -1.24 -7.77 11.73
C SER A 147 -0.39 -8.52 10.71
N ASP A 148 0.51 -9.39 11.16
CA ASP A 148 1.30 -10.28 10.30
C ASP A 148 0.41 -11.19 9.42
N ILE A 149 -0.60 -11.83 10.02
CA ILE A 149 -1.56 -12.68 9.29
C ILE A 149 -2.27 -11.89 8.19
N VAL A 150 -2.75 -10.68 8.51
CA VAL A 150 -3.46 -9.81 7.56
C VAL A 150 -2.55 -9.44 6.38
N LEU A 151 -1.32 -9.02 6.66
CA LEU A 151 -0.36 -8.63 5.63
C LEU A 151 0.05 -9.82 4.74
N LYS A 152 0.27 -11.00 5.31
CA LYS A 152 0.56 -12.23 4.57
C LYS A 152 -0.61 -12.68 3.70
N ALA A 153 -1.84 -12.61 4.22
CA ALA A 153 -3.05 -12.94 3.46
C ALA A 153 -3.16 -12.06 2.21
N TYR A 154 -2.86 -10.76 2.35
CA TYR A 154 -2.86 -9.85 1.21
C TYR A 154 -1.74 -10.14 0.20
N GLN A 155 -0.51 -10.35 0.67
CA GLN A 155 0.61 -10.72 -0.21
C GLN A 155 0.28 -11.96 -1.06
N ASN A 156 -0.37 -12.95 -0.44
CA ASN A 156 -0.82 -14.16 -1.12
C ASN A 156 -1.95 -13.88 -2.12
N PHE A 157 -2.93 -13.05 -1.75
CA PHE A 157 -4.01 -12.63 -2.65
C PHE A 157 -3.45 -11.95 -3.92
N VAL A 158 -2.54 -10.99 -3.76
CA VAL A 158 -1.95 -10.29 -4.91
C VAL A 158 -1.06 -11.20 -5.73
N SER A 159 -0.26 -12.07 -5.10
CA SER A 159 0.58 -13.03 -5.83
C SER A 159 -0.26 -13.96 -6.72
N LYS A 160 -1.38 -14.47 -6.21
CA LYS A 160 -2.33 -15.29 -6.99
C LYS A 160 -2.99 -14.49 -8.12
N LYS A 161 -3.39 -13.25 -7.86
CA LYS A 161 -3.98 -12.36 -8.87
C LYS A 161 -2.98 -12.08 -10.01
N ASN A 162 -1.73 -11.80 -9.68
CA ASN A 162 -0.66 -11.55 -10.66
C ASN A 162 -0.32 -12.78 -11.50
N GLN A 163 -0.46 -13.98 -10.96
CA GLN A 163 -0.30 -15.22 -11.72
C GLN A 163 -1.45 -15.39 -12.72
N TYR A 164 -2.70 -15.18 -12.29
CA TYR A 164 -3.87 -15.24 -13.16
C TYR A 164 -3.78 -14.29 -14.37
N TRP A 165 -3.27 -13.07 -14.20
CA TRP A 165 -3.09 -12.11 -15.32
C TRP A 165 -1.89 -12.41 -16.22
N LYS A 166 -0.96 -13.29 -15.82
CA LYS A 166 0.13 -13.76 -16.67
C LYS A 166 -0.28 -14.97 -17.53
N ASP A 167 -1.29 -15.70 -17.08
CA ASP A 167 -1.80 -16.92 -17.73
C ASP A 167 -3.01 -16.63 -18.66
N VAL A 168 -3.47 -15.38 -18.74
CA VAL A 168 -4.53 -14.86 -19.63
C VAL A 168 -3.93 -13.94 -20.69
#